data_AF-A0A353G8B2-F1
#
_entry.id   AF-A0A353G8B2-F1
#
_cell.length_a   1.000
_cell.length_b   1.000
_cell.length_c   1.000
_cell.angle_alpha   90.00
_cell.angle_beta   90.00
_cell.angle_gamma   90.00
#
_symmetry.space_group_name_H-M   'P 1'
#
loop_
_entity.id
_entity.type
_entity.pdbx_description
1 polymer ?
#
loop_
_entity_poly.entity_id
_entity_poly.type
_entity_poly.pdbx_seq_one_letter_code
_entity_poly.pdbx_strand_id
1 'polypeptide(L)' 'NGAGKSTLMMTICGSPQARAGKIIFDGVDITKMPTHLIARERIAQSPEGRRIFPRMTVMEN' A
#
# COMPACT_ATOMS: atom_id res chain seq x y z
N ASN A 1 -12.30 11.74 -6.94
CA ASN A 1 -12.75 11.74 -8.36
C ASN A 1 -13.09 10.35 -8.93
N GLY A 2 -13.28 9.29 -8.12
CA GLY A 2 -13.92 8.04 -8.57
C GLY A 2 -13.19 7.12 -9.56
N ALA A 3 -12.16 7.60 -10.26
CA ALA A 3 -11.46 6.86 -11.32
C ALA A 3 -10.63 5.63 -10.87
N GLY A 4 -10.68 5.24 -9.59
CA GLY A 4 -10.03 4.03 -9.09
C GLY A 4 -8.53 4.14 -8.74
N LYS A 5 -7.90 5.33 -8.84
CA LYS A 5 -6.48 5.51 -8.49
C LYS A 5 -6.13 5.04 -7.07
N SER A 6 -6.90 5.49 -6.08
CA SER A 6 -6.68 5.10 -4.69
C SER A 6 -6.89 3.60 -4.48
N THR A 7 -7.90 3.03 -5.14
CA THR A 7 -8.15 1.57 -5.13
C THR A 7 -6.97 0.80 -5.71
N LEU A 8 -6.38 1.26 -6.82
CA LEU A 8 -5.19 0.64 -7.42
C LEU A 8 -4.01 0.67 -6.46
N MET A 9 -3.69 1.83 -5.88
CA MET A 9 -2.57 1.98 -4.95
C MET A 9 -2.74 1.10 -3.69
N MET A 10 -3.96 1.05 -3.15
CA MET A 10 -4.29 0.19 -2.01
C MET A 10 -4.24 -1.31 -2.37
N THR A 11 -4.64 -1.66 -3.59
CA THR A 11 -4.57 -3.04 -4.10
C THR A 11 -3.14 -3.53 -4.26
N ILE A 12 -2.22 -2.67 -4.74
CA ILE A 12 -0.78 -2.95 -4.78
C ILE A 12 -0.24 -3.27 -3.37
N CYS A 13 -0.79 -2.62 -2.35
CA CYS A 13 -0.44 -2.86 -0.94
C CYS A 13 -1.26 -4.00 -0.29
N GLY A 14 -2.01 -4.77 -1.08
CA GLY A 14 -2.70 -5.99 -0.65
C GLY A 14 -4.07 -5.80 0.00
N SER A 15 -4.62 -4.58 0.08
CA SER A 15 -5.93 -4.33 0.71
C SER A 15 -6.72 -3.22 0.01
N PRO A 16 -7.73 -3.54 -0.81
CA PRO A 16 -8.28 -4.88 -1.05
C PRO A 16 -7.35 -5.72 -1.93
N GLN A 17 -7.43 -7.05 -1.85
CA GLN A 17 -6.69 -7.91 -2.77
C GLN A 17 -7.24 -7.81 -4.20
N ALA A 18 -6.35 -7.99 -5.18
CA ALA A 18 -6.74 -8.04 -6.58
C ALA A 18 -7.70 -9.22 -6.82
N ARG A 19 -8.84 -8.94 -7.48
CA ARG A 19 -9.82 -9.96 -7.89
C ARG A 19 -9.31 -10.80 -9.05
N ALA A 20 -8.56 -10.18 -9.96
CA ALA A 20 -7.96 -10.80 -11.13
C ALA A 20 -6.65 -10.07 -11.50
N GLY A 21 -5.84 -10.69 -12.37
CA GLY A 21 -4.53 -10.19 -12.76
C GLY A 21 -3.41 -10.62 -11.79
N LYS A 22 -2.22 -10.05 -11.98
CA LYS A 22 -1.04 -10.30 -11.15
C LYS A 22 -0.33 -9.00 -10.79
N ILE A 23 0.28 -8.97 -9.62
CA ILE A 23 1.16 -7.91 -9.15
C ILE A 23 2.51 -8.56 -8.89
N ILE A 24 3.51 -8.19 -9.68
CA ILE A 24 4.88 -8.69 -9.56
C ILE A 24 5.77 -7.53 -9.15
N PHE A 25 6.52 -7.71 -8.07
CA PHE A 25 7.50 -6.76 -7.59
C PHE A 25 8.83 -7.47 -7.36
N ASP A 26 9.90 -6.95 -7.94
CA ASP A 26 11.25 -7.55 -7.87
C ASP A 26 11.28 -9.05 -8.21
N GLY A 27 10.49 -9.45 -9.22
CA GLY A 27 10.35 -10.85 -9.63
C GLY A 27 9.45 -11.72 -8.72
N VAL A 28 8.96 -11.20 -7.59
CA VAL A 28 8.09 -11.90 -6.65
C VAL A 28 6.61 -11.60 -6.93
N ASP A 29 5.78 -12.64 -7.00
CA ASP A 29 4.32 -12.49 -7.06
C ASP A 29 3.78 -12.10 -5.68
N ILE A 30 3.30 -10.87 -5.56
CA ILE A 30 2.73 -10.32 -4.31
C ILE A 30 1.19 -10.26 -4.34
N THR A 31 0.54 -10.81 -5.37
CA THR A 31 -0.90 -10.63 -5.64
C THR A 31 -1.80 -11.02 -4.47
N LYS A 32 -1.42 -12.05 -3.71
CA LYS A 32 -2.16 -12.59 -2.56
C LYS A 32 -1.39 -12.47 -1.24
N MET A 33 -0.29 -11.71 -1.24
CA MET A 33 0.53 -11.52 -0.07
C MET A 33 -0.19 -10.61 0.94
N PRO A 34 -0.18 -10.94 2.25
CA PRO A 34 -0.68 -10.03 3.28
C PRO A 34 0.06 -8.68 3.27
N THR A 35 -0.64 -7.59 3.53
CA THR A 35 -0.09 -6.21 3.54
C THR A 35 1.20 -6.07 4.36
N HIS A 36 1.28 -6.71 5.53
CA HIS A 36 2.45 -6.63 6.41
C HIS A 36 3.69 -7.33 5.84
N LEU A 37 3.52 -8.31 4.95
CA LEU A 37 4.63 -8.93 4.22
C LEU A 37 5.02 -8.07 3.01
N ILE A 38 4.05 -7.49 2.29
CA ILE A 38 4.32 -6.53 1.19
C ILE A 38 5.15 -5.34 1.71
N ALA A 39 4.83 -4.82 2.89
CA ALA A 39 5.61 -3.74 3.52
C ALA A 39 7.07 -4.14 3.80
N ARG A 40 7.35 -5.42 4.05
CA ARG A 40 8.71 -5.94 4.25
C ARG A 40 9.48 -6.09 2.94
N GLU A 41 8.78 -6.20 1.81
CA GLU A 41 9.34 -6.15 0.45
C GLU A 41 9.73 -4.73 0.02
N ARG A 42 10.01 -3.81 0.96
CA ARG A 42 10.44 -2.42 0.70
C ARG A 42 9.43 -1.57 -0.09
N ILE A 43 8.15 -1.95 -0.08
CA ILE A 43 7.06 -1.15 -0.63
C ILE A 43 6.39 -0.37 0.51
N ALA A 44 6.26 0.96 0.34
CA ALA A 44 5.53 1.82 1.25
C ALA A 44 4.57 2.74 0.49
N GLN A 45 3.39 2.99 1.07
CA GLN A 45 2.41 3.92 0.53
C GLN A 45 2.35 5.18 1.40
N SER A 46 2.48 6.35 0.77
CA SER A 46 2.12 7.63 1.39
C SER A 46 0.67 7.98 0.98
N PRO A 47 -0.34 7.76 1.85
CA PRO A 47 -1.73 8.00 1.51
C PRO A 47 -2.06 9.50 1.39
N GLU A 48 -3.07 9.81 0.57
CA GLU A 48 -3.69 11.14 0.57
C GLU A 48 -4.25 11.48 1.96
N GLY A 49 -4.29 12.76 2.31
CA GLY A 49 -4.95 13.24 3.54
C GLY A 49 -4.10 13.20 4.82
N ARG A 50 -2.75 13.22 4.73
CA ARG A 50 -1.81 13.37 5.87
C ARG A 50 -2.15 12.44 7.05
N ARG A 51 -1.82 11.16 6.94
CA ARG A 51 -1.92 10.20 8.05
C ARG A 51 -0.73 10.31 9.01
N ILE A 52 -0.52 11.51 9.52
CA ILE A 52 0.50 11.79 10.55
C ILE A 52 -0.05 11.45 11.93
N PHE A 53 0.83 11.23 12.90
CA PHE A 53 0.47 11.11 14.30
C PHE A 53 0.38 12.51 14.92
N PRO A 54 -0.82 13.10 15.10
CA PRO A 54 -0.96 14.53 15.38
C PRO A 54 -0.51 14.94 16.79
N ARG A 55 -0.26 13.96 17.67
CA ARG A 55 0.17 14.19 19.06
C ARG A 55 1.68 14.07 19.24
N MET A 56 2.44 13.83 18.17
CA MET A 56 3.88 13.66 18.17
C MET A 56 4.54 14.88 17.52
N THR A 57 5.74 15.22 17.98
CA THR A 57 6.56 16.26 17.33
C THR A 57 6.98 15.82 15.93
N VAL A 58 7.54 16.75 15.14
CA VAL A 58 8.07 16.44 13.80
C VAL A 58 9.19 15.40 13.84
N MET A 59 10.03 15.40 14.88
CA MET A 59 11.14 14.45 15.01
C MET A 59 10.67 13.04 15.37
N GLU A 60 9.53 12.92 16.05
CA GLU A 60 9.01 11.63 16.52
C GLU A 60 8.13 10.93 15.46
N ASN A 61 7.48 11.69 14.57
CA ASN A 61 6.67 11.16 13.46
C ASN A 61 7.51 10.42 12.43
#